data_AF-A0A2I0QH94-F1
#
_entry.id   AF-A0A2I0QH94-F1
#
_cell.length_a   1.000
_cell.length_b   1.000
_cell.length_c   1.000
_cell.angle_alpha   90.00
_cell.angle_beta   90.00
_cell.angle_gamma   90.00
#
_symmetry.space_group_name_H-M   'P 1'
#
loop_
_entity.id
_entity.type
_entity.pdbx_description
1 polymer ?
#
loop_
_entity_poly.entity_id
_entity_poly.type
_entity_poly.pdbx_seq_one_letter_code
_entity_poly.pdbx_strand_id
1 'polypeptide(L)' 'MIKIQNLSLKLGKFELKNINLEINAGEYFVILGETGAGKT' A
#
# COMPACT_ATOMS: atom_id res chain seq x y z
N MET A 1 12.12 4.42 -9.03
CA MET A 1 11.72 5.03 -7.74
C MET A 1 10.21 5.09 -7.72
N ILE A 2 9.56 4.50 -6.71
CA ILE A 2 8.11 4.56 -6.50
C ILE A 2 7.86 5.32 -5.20
N LYS A 3 6.95 6.28 -5.22
CA LYS A 3 6.59 7.07 -4.04
C LYS A 3 5.07 7.22 -3.93
N ILE A 4 4.53 6.86 -2.79
CA ILE A 4 3.14 7.03 -2.40
C ILE A 4 3.13 8.00 -1.22
N GLN A 5 2.29 9.03 -1.29
CA GLN A 5 2.16 10.02 -0.23
C GLN A 5 0.70 10.23 0.13
N ASN A 6 0.39 10.18 1.42
CA ASN A 6 -0.93 10.44 2.01
C ASN A 6 -2.09 9.68 1.33
N LEU A 7 -1.83 8.46 0.84
CA LEU A 7 -2.86 7.66 0.17
C LEU A 7 -3.94 7.26 1.17
N SER A 8 -5.17 7.66 0.90
CA SER A 8 -6.35 7.25 1.64
C SER A 8 -7.42 6.78 0.66
N LEU A 9 -8.03 5.64 0.94
CA LEU A 9 -9.00 5.00 0.07
C LEU A 9 -10.02 4.25 0.92
N LYS A 10 -11.29 4.30 0.55
CA LYS A 10 -12.35 3.51 1.17
C LYS A 10 -13.17 2.80 0.10
N LEU A 11 -13.17 1.47 0.16
CA LEU A 11 -13.91 0.59 -0.74
C LEU A 11 -14.75 -0.37 0.10
N GLY A 12 -16.01 -0.01 0.35
CA GLY A 12 -16.88 -0.77 1.25
C GLY A 12 -16.29 -0.86 2.66
N LYS A 13 -15.95 -2.08 3.09
CA LYS A 13 -15.31 -2.35 4.40
C LYS A 13 -13.78 -2.22 4.38
N PHE A 14 -13.16 -2.18 3.20
CA PHE A 14 -11.72 -1.99 3.07
C PHE A 14 -11.36 -0.52 3.17
N GLU A 15 -10.32 -0.19 3.91
CA GLU A 15 -9.90 1.18 4.15
C GLU A 15 -8.38 1.28 4.26
N LEU A 16 -7.80 2.21 3.51
CA LEU A 16 -6.43 2.69 3.66
C LEU A 16 -6.49 4.10 4.23
N LYS A 17 -5.67 4.39 5.23
CA LYS A 17 -5.57 5.72 5.84
C LYS A 17 -4.13 6.18 5.86
N ASN A 18 -3.88 7.31 5.21
CA ASN A 18 -2.62 8.02 5.28
C ASN A 18 -1.39 7.13 5.01
N ILE A 19 -1.46 6.30 3.97
CA ILE A 19 -0.35 5.42 3.60
C ILE A 19 0.73 6.23 2.89
N ASN A 20 1.95 6.10 3.38
CA ASN A 20 3.15 6.68 2.82
C ASN A 20 4.16 5.54 2.56
N LEU A 21 4.67 5.44 1.33
CA LEU A 21 5.60 4.38 0.92
C LEU A 21 6.63 4.95 -0.05
N GLU A 22 7.88 4.57 0.13
CA GLU A 22 8.97 4.96 -0.77
C GLU A 22 9.80 3.70 -1.08
N ILE A 23 9.95 3.40 -2.36
CA ILE A 23 10.73 2.26 -2.86
C ILE A 23 11.79 2.80 -3.81
N ASN A 24 13.04 2.53 -3.50
CA ASN A 24 14.18 3.01 -4.26
C ASN A 24 14.35 2.24 -5.57
N ALA A 25 15.13 2.79 -6.50
CA ALA A 25 15.47 2.06 -7.72
C ALA A 25 16.33 0.83 -7.37
N GLY A 26 15.94 -0.34 -7.89
CA GLY A 26 16.61 -1.62 -7.59
C GLY A 26 16.22 -2.27 -6.27
N GLU A 27 15.33 -1.66 -5.50
CA GLU A 27 14.82 -2.23 -4.25
C GLU A 27 13.71 -3.26 -4.53
N TYR A 28 13.85 -4.46 -3.95
CA TYR A 28 12.83 -5.49 -4.01
C TYR A 28 11.91 -5.38 -2.79
N PHE A 29 10.64 -5.03 -3.02
CA PHE A 29 9.67 -4.75 -1.97
C PHE A 29 8.44 -5.67 -2.11
N VAL A 30 7.90 -6.16 -1.00
CA VAL A 30 6.75 -7.08 -0.97
C VAL A 30 5.71 -6.57 0.02
N ILE A 31 4.44 -6.58 -0.39
CA ILE A 31 3.29 -6.30 0.49
C ILE A 31 2.81 -7.63 1.09
N LEU A 32 2.82 -7.73 2.41
CA LEU A 32 2.36 -8.90 3.17
C LEU A 32 1.03 -8.61 3.88
N GLY A 33 0.30 -9.68 4.18
CA GLY A 33 -0.97 -9.62 4.93
C GLY A 33 -1.81 -10.87 4.69
N GLU A 34 -2.81 -11.09 5.52
CA GLU A 34 -3.74 -12.23 5.41
C GLU A 34 -4.56 -12.21 4.11
N THR A 35 -5.14 -13.35 3.72
CA THR A 35 -6.07 -13.43 2.59
C THR A 35 -7.26 -12.49 2.84
N GLY A 36 -7.61 -11.67 1.85
CA GLY A 36 -8.69 -10.67 1.97
C GLY A 36 -8.27 -9.33 2.56
N ALA A 37 -7.00 -9.12 2.92
CA ALA A 37 -6.50 -7.84 3.46
C ALA A 37 -6.45 -6.68 2.45
N GLY A 38 -6.99 -6.83 1.22
CA GLY A 38 -6.99 -5.78 0.19
C GLY A 38 -5.63 -5.56 -0.48
N LYS A 39 -4.84 -6.63 -0.64
CA LYS A 39 -3.57 -6.62 -1.40
C LYS A 39 -3.78 -6.61 -2.92
N THR A 40 -5.00 -6.83 -3.39
CA THR A 40 -5.43 -6.86 -4.80
C THR A 40 -6.50 -5.80 -4.98
#